data_AF-A0A843LFW1-F1
#
_entry.id   AF-A0A843LFW1-F1
#
_cell.length_a   1.000
_cell.length_b   1.000
_cell.length_c   1.000
_cell.angle_alpha   90.00
_cell.angle_beta   90.00
_cell.angle_gamma   90.00
#
_symmetry.space_group_name_H-M   'P 1'
#
loop_
_entity.id
_entity.type
_entity.pdbx_description
1 polymer ?
#
loop_
_entity_poly.entity_id
_entity_poly.type
_entity_poly.pdbx_seq_one_letter_code
_entity_poly.pdbx_strand_id
1 'polypeptide(L)'
;MCARFLERFFKPTPHIVESPPPPSLSHGPGDGVPEYRVKPYFIVASVEMGNTTTKCILTGTNLETGRSYVINKTVTMSRDVRRPLPGETIFGETLDGTELTRESVTDLVRDTLIRCHNEAHLSIKDDLDFVVRSTGVVAAMDSPDQVGDFVIALANGCL
;
A
#
# COMPACT_ATOMS: atom_id res chain seq x y z
N MET A 1 32.11 34.37 -1.39
CA MET A 1 32.03 33.14 -2.22
C MET A 1 32.21 31.95 -1.30
N CYS A 2 31.39 30.90 -1.23
CA CYS A 2 30.09 30.57 -1.80
C CYS A 2 29.54 29.44 -0.91
N ALA A 3 28.87 29.76 0.20
CA ALA A 3 28.29 28.75 1.10
C ALA A 3 27.24 27.86 0.38
N ARG A 4 26.78 28.29 -0.79
CA ARG A 4 25.84 27.59 -1.67
C ARG A 4 26.49 26.65 -2.71
N PHE A 5 27.82 26.57 -2.78
CA PHE A 5 28.49 25.73 -3.77
C PHE A 5 28.39 24.23 -3.41
N LEU A 6 28.41 23.90 -2.11
CA LEU A 6 28.26 22.54 -1.61
C LEU A 6 26.80 22.06 -1.59
N GLU A 7 25.83 22.97 -1.39
CA GLU A 7 24.38 22.65 -1.46
C GLU A 7 23.94 22.11 -2.83
N ARG A 8 24.70 22.39 -3.91
CA ARG A 8 24.45 21.81 -5.24
C ARG A 8 24.76 20.32 -5.34
N PHE A 9 25.60 19.79 -4.46
CA PHE A 9 26.02 18.38 -4.46
C PHE A 9 25.18 17.52 -3.52
N PHE A 10 24.51 18.15 -2.55
CA PHE A 10 23.61 17.47 -1.61
C PHE A 10 22.19 17.96 -1.86
N LYS A 11 21.42 17.20 -2.67
CA LYS A 11 19.97 17.42 -2.71
C LYS A 11 19.46 17.33 -1.28
N PRO A 12 18.61 18.27 -0.80
CA PRO A 12 17.97 18.12 0.49
C PRO A 12 17.29 16.75 0.49
N THR A 13 17.72 15.87 1.39
CA THR A 13 17.01 14.63 1.63
C THR A 13 15.59 15.05 2.03
N PRO A 14 14.55 14.55 1.35
CA PRO A 14 13.19 14.88 1.75
C PRO A 14 13.06 14.56 3.23
N HIS A 15 12.40 15.45 3.99
CA HIS A 15 12.08 15.21 5.38
C HIS A 15 11.04 14.08 5.45
N ILE A 16 11.54 12.85 5.34
CA ILE A 16 10.74 11.64 5.52
C ILE A 16 10.70 11.41 7.03
N VAL A 17 9.50 11.39 7.60
CA VAL A 17 9.32 11.00 8.99
C VAL A 17 9.80 9.57 9.15
N GLU A 18 10.83 9.36 9.96
CA GLU A 18 11.24 8.03 10.39
C GLU A 18 10.16 7.48 11.33
N SER A 19 9.52 6.38 10.92
CA SER A 19 8.66 5.61 11.82
C SER A 19 9.57 4.70 12.63
N PRO A 20 9.57 4.77 13.97
CA PRO A 20 10.22 3.75 14.77
C PRO A 20 9.62 2.38 14.42
N PRO A 21 10.43 1.31 14.38
CA PRO A 21 9.91 -0.02 14.14
C PRO A 21 8.95 -0.42 15.28
N PRO A 22 7.97 -1.30 15.00
CA PRO A 22 7.15 -1.88 16.06
C PRO A 22 8.04 -2.53 17.14
N PRO A 23 7.70 -2.39 18.43
CA PRO A 23 8.44 -3.06 19.49
C PRO A 23 8.47 -4.58 19.29
N SER A 24 9.47 -5.24 19.86
CA SER A 24 9.55 -6.70 19.89
C SER A 24 9.64 -7.18 21.33
N LEU A 25 8.98 -8.28 21.64
CA LEU A 25 9.01 -8.94 22.94
C LEU A 25 10.02 -10.10 22.88
N SER A 26 10.99 -10.12 23.79
CA SER A 26 11.88 -11.28 23.98
C SER A 26 11.76 -11.82 25.40
N HIS A 27 11.76 -13.14 25.53
CA HIS A 27 11.69 -13.84 26.83
C HIS A 27 12.95 -14.72 27.08
N GLY A 28 14.05 -14.46 26.36
CA GLY A 28 15.27 -15.27 26.44
C GLY A 28 16.20 -15.08 25.23
N PRO A 29 17.23 -15.93 25.08
CA PRO A 29 18.10 -15.91 23.90
C PRO A 29 17.35 -16.31 22.63
N GLY A 30 17.39 -15.46 21.61
CA GLY A 30 16.72 -15.62 20.32
C GLY A 30 16.21 -14.29 19.77
N ASP A 31 15.72 -14.31 18.52
CA ASP A 31 15.05 -13.15 17.94
C ASP A 31 13.70 -12.93 18.61
N GLY A 32 13.43 -11.70 19.04
CA GLY A 32 12.16 -11.33 19.66
C GLY A 32 10.98 -11.47 18.70
N VAL A 33 9.78 -11.72 19.23
CA VAL A 33 8.55 -11.71 18.44
C VAL A 33 8.03 -10.28 18.35
N PRO A 34 7.66 -9.77 17.16
CA PRO A 34 7.05 -8.45 17.06
C PRO A 34 5.81 -8.33 17.95
N GLU A 35 5.70 -7.24 18.70
CA GLU A 35 4.64 -7.03 19.71
C GLU A 35 3.24 -7.13 19.10
N TYR A 36 3.06 -6.63 17.86
CA TYR A 36 1.78 -6.65 17.14
C TYR A 36 1.24 -8.06 16.84
N ARG A 37 2.04 -9.12 17.02
CA ARG A 37 1.61 -10.51 16.83
C ARG A 37 1.11 -11.19 18.11
N VAL A 38 1.28 -10.53 19.24
CA VAL A 38 0.97 -11.11 20.57
C VAL A 38 -0.02 -10.25 21.34
N LYS A 39 0.06 -8.93 21.16
CA LYS A 39 -0.77 -7.96 21.85
C LYS A 39 -1.93 -7.47 20.98
N PRO A 40 -3.01 -6.95 21.60
CA PRO A 40 -4.13 -6.40 20.85
C PRO A 40 -3.72 -5.14 20.09
N TYR A 41 -3.82 -5.20 18.77
CA TYR A 41 -3.57 -4.09 17.85
C TYR A 41 -4.81 -3.87 17.00
N PHE A 42 -5.12 -2.60 16.73
CA PHE A 42 -6.05 -2.24 15.67
C PHE A 42 -5.25 -2.00 14.38
N ILE A 43 -5.34 -2.92 13.43
CA ILE A 43 -4.55 -2.94 12.20
C ILE A 43 -5.37 -2.42 11.03
N VAL A 44 -4.80 -1.43 10.36
CA VAL A 44 -5.37 -0.79 9.18
C VAL A 44 -4.44 -1.00 8.00
N ALA A 45 -5.00 -1.48 6.89
CA ALA A 45 -4.31 -1.45 5.60
C ALA A 45 -4.73 -0.19 4.84
N SER A 46 -3.75 0.63 4.47
CA SER A 46 -3.95 1.74 3.53
C SER A 46 -3.48 1.30 2.15
N VAL A 47 -4.42 1.11 1.24
CA VAL A 47 -4.13 0.69 -0.15
C VAL A 47 -4.36 1.87 -1.09
N GLU A 48 -3.38 2.12 -1.94
CA GLU A 48 -3.38 3.17 -2.95
C GLU A 48 -2.97 2.58 -4.28
N MET A 49 -3.77 2.78 -5.31
CA MET A 49 -3.27 2.67 -6.68
C MET A 49 -3.06 4.08 -7.23
N GLY A 50 -1.80 4.37 -7.55
CA GLY A 50 -1.41 5.58 -8.26
C GLY A 50 -1.05 5.28 -9.71
N ASN A 51 -0.71 6.32 -10.46
CA ASN A 51 -0.34 6.18 -11.87
C ASN A 51 0.88 5.27 -12.10
N THR A 52 1.88 5.30 -11.21
CA THR A 52 3.15 4.58 -11.38
C THR A 52 3.27 3.38 -10.46
N THR A 53 2.72 3.49 -9.25
CA THR A 53 2.88 2.48 -8.20
C THR A 53 1.56 2.19 -7.53
N THR A 54 1.36 0.94 -7.16
CA THR A 54 0.36 0.52 -6.20
C THR A 54 1.05 0.22 -4.87
N LYS A 55 0.50 0.71 -3.78
CA LYS A 55 1.10 0.62 -2.45
C LYS A 55 0.08 0.06 -1.47
N CYS A 56 0.55 -0.81 -0.58
CA CYS A 56 -0.15 -1.17 0.64
C CYS A 56 0.75 -0.84 1.83
N ILE A 57 0.19 -0.13 2.83
CA ILE A 57 0.87 0.19 4.07
C ILE A 57 0.02 -0.37 5.22
N LEU A 58 0.59 -1.28 6.00
CA LEU A 58 -0.02 -1.76 7.23
C LEU A 58 0.40 -0.87 8.38
N THR A 59 -0.57 -0.28 9.06
CA THR A 59 -0.36 0.49 10.29
C THR A 59 -1.13 -0.18 11.41
N GLY A 60 -0.47 -0.41 12.53
CA GLY A 60 -1.10 -0.99 13.72
C GLY A 60 -1.06 -0.02 14.88
N THR A 61 -2.20 0.15 15.56
CA THR A 61 -2.28 0.92 16.80
C THR A 61 -2.39 -0.03 17.98
N ASN A 62 -1.38 -0.01 18.85
CA ASN A 62 -1.38 -0.79 20.07
C ASN A 62 -2.51 -0.28 20.98
N LEU A 63 -3.47 -1.14 21.31
CA LEU A 63 -4.68 -0.73 22.06
C LEU A 63 -4.43 -0.48 23.55
N GLU A 64 -3.30 -0.94 24.09
CA GLU A 64 -2.91 -0.67 25.49
C GLU A 64 -2.26 0.70 25.65
N THR A 65 -1.45 1.12 24.66
CA THR A 65 -0.63 2.34 24.74
C THR A 65 -1.13 3.48 23.87
N GLY A 66 -2.02 3.21 22.91
CA GLY A 66 -2.51 4.16 21.92
C GLY A 66 -1.47 4.56 20.87
N ARG A 67 -0.32 3.87 20.80
CA ARG A 67 0.76 4.19 19.85
C ARG A 67 0.57 3.47 18.53
N SER A 68 0.70 4.21 17.43
CA SER A 68 0.63 3.67 16.07
C SER A 68 2.02 3.44 15.47
N TYR A 69 2.16 2.35 14.75
CA TYR A 69 3.40 1.94 14.09
C TYR A 69 3.11 1.53 12.66
N VAL A 70 4.02 1.85 11.74
CA VAL A 70 4.01 1.19 10.43
C VAL A 70 4.59 -0.22 10.60
N ILE A 71 3.75 -1.23 10.36
CA ILE A 71 4.11 -2.64 10.47
C ILE A 71 4.83 -3.10 9.21
N ASN A 72 4.27 -2.83 8.03
CA ASN A 72 4.87 -3.20 6.76
C ASN A 72 4.45 -2.27 5.62
N LYS A 73 5.23 -2.25 4.55
CA LYS A 73 4.97 -1.50 3.32
C LYS A 73 5.34 -2.37 2.13
N THR A 74 4.40 -2.54 1.20
CA THR A 74 4.65 -3.22 -0.08
C THR A 74 4.34 -2.27 -1.21
N VAL A 75 5.23 -2.24 -2.20
CA VAL A 75 5.08 -1.43 -3.41
C VAL A 75 5.19 -2.33 -4.63
N THR A 76 4.23 -2.21 -5.53
CA THR A 76 4.18 -2.86 -6.84
C THR A 76 4.08 -1.77 -7.91
N MET A 77 4.55 -2.03 -9.13
CA MET A 77 4.42 -1.05 -10.22
C MET A 77 3.03 -1.17 -10.83
N SER A 78 2.34 -0.05 -11.04
CA SER A 78 0.98 -0.06 -11.62
C SER A 78 0.96 -0.61 -13.04
N ARG A 79 2.06 -0.46 -13.78
CA ARG A 79 2.25 -1.06 -15.12
C ARG A 79 2.37 -2.58 -15.12
N ASP A 80 2.63 -3.20 -13.97
CA ASP A 80 2.67 -4.66 -13.85
C ASP A 80 1.26 -5.24 -13.67
N VAL A 81 0.21 -4.41 -13.81
CA VAL A 81 -1.17 -4.87 -13.94
C VAL A 81 -1.28 -5.89 -15.07
N ARG A 82 -2.02 -6.98 -14.82
CA ARG A 82 -2.21 -7.99 -15.86
C ARG A 82 -2.95 -7.41 -17.06
N ARG A 83 -2.70 -7.99 -18.23
CA ARG A 83 -3.43 -7.62 -19.44
C ARG A 83 -4.93 -7.98 -19.33
N PRO A 84 -5.80 -7.26 -20.07
CA PRO A 84 -7.21 -7.62 -20.19
C PRO A 84 -7.39 -9.07 -20.66
N LEU A 85 -8.31 -9.80 -20.04
CA LEU A 85 -8.74 -11.12 -20.51
C LEU A 85 -9.91 -11.00 -21.50
N PRO A 86 -10.18 -12.03 -22.33
CA PRO A 86 -11.32 -12.03 -23.23
C PRO A 86 -12.64 -11.81 -22.48
N GLY A 87 -13.40 -10.79 -22.91
CA GLY A 87 -14.69 -10.43 -22.31
C GLY A 87 -14.62 -9.35 -21.23
N GLU A 88 -13.41 -8.95 -20.79
CA GLU A 88 -13.25 -7.81 -19.89
C GLU A 88 -13.37 -6.49 -20.65
N THR A 89 -13.93 -5.47 -19.99
CA THR A 89 -14.09 -4.13 -20.56
C THR A 89 -12.93 -3.25 -20.13
N ILE A 90 -12.24 -2.68 -21.11
CA ILE A 90 -11.18 -1.69 -20.89
C ILE A 90 -11.86 -0.36 -20.58
N PHE A 91 -11.54 0.22 -19.42
CA PHE A 91 -12.08 1.51 -19.01
C PHE A 91 -11.00 2.60 -18.91
N GLY A 92 -9.72 2.27 -18.99
CA GLY A 92 -8.64 3.25 -19.00
C GLY A 92 -7.29 2.61 -19.27
N GLU A 93 -6.23 3.39 -19.11
CA GLU A 93 -4.85 2.93 -19.26
C GLU A 93 -3.93 3.60 -18.24
N THR A 94 -2.80 2.98 -17.93
CA THR A 94 -1.72 3.60 -17.15
C THR A 94 -0.98 4.65 -18.00
N LEU A 95 -0.09 5.44 -17.37
CA LEU A 95 0.74 6.43 -18.08
C LEU A 95 1.65 5.83 -19.17
N ASP A 96 1.92 4.54 -19.12
CA ASP A 96 2.69 3.81 -20.13
C ASP A 96 1.81 2.99 -21.10
N GLY A 97 0.50 3.25 -21.12
CA GLY A 97 -0.44 2.66 -22.08
C GLY A 97 -0.85 1.22 -21.75
N THR A 98 -0.67 0.78 -20.50
CA THR A 98 -1.15 -0.55 -20.09
C THR A 98 -2.64 -0.46 -19.81
N GLU A 99 -3.44 -1.21 -20.58
CA GLU A 99 -4.90 -1.22 -20.50
C GLU A 99 -5.39 -1.73 -19.13
N LEU A 100 -6.38 -1.03 -18.57
CA LEU A 100 -7.00 -1.29 -17.28
C LEU A 100 -8.42 -1.83 -17.45
N THR A 101 -8.69 -2.96 -16.80
CA THR A 101 -10.03 -3.54 -16.62
C THR A 101 -10.35 -3.59 -15.13
N ARG A 102 -11.62 -3.69 -14.78
CA ARG A 102 -12.04 -3.71 -13.38
C ARG A 102 -11.37 -4.89 -12.66
N GLU A 103 -11.30 -6.02 -13.34
CA GLU A 103 -10.73 -7.26 -12.87
C GLU A 103 -9.20 -7.16 -12.75
N SER A 104 -8.50 -6.57 -13.73
CA SER A 104 -7.05 -6.46 -13.67
C SER A 104 -6.58 -5.54 -12.53
N VAL A 105 -7.30 -4.44 -12.28
CA VAL A 105 -7.06 -3.56 -11.13
C VAL A 105 -7.39 -4.26 -9.82
N THR A 106 -8.53 -4.97 -9.75
CA THR A 106 -8.94 -5.77 -8.58
C THR A 106 -7.83 -6.75 -8.19
N ASP A 107 -7.28 -7.47 -9.17
CA ASP A 107 -6.22 -8.45 -8.97
C ASP A 107 -4.93 -7.80 -8.44
N LEU A 108 -4.47 -6.70 -9.07
CA LEU A 108 -3.26 -6.01 -8.65
C LEU A 108 -3.36 -5.50 -7.19
N VAL A 109 -4.51 -4.91 -6.84
CA VAL A 109 -4.79 -4.37 -5.51
C VAL A 109 -4.81 -5.49 -4.47
N ARG A 110 -5.55 -6.57 -4.76
CA ARG A 110 -5.64 -7.75 -3.90
C ARG A 110 -4.27 -8.38 -3.66
N ASP A 111 -3.51 -8.61 -4.73
CA ASP A 111 -2.23 -9.30 -4.63
C ASP A 111 -1.21 -8.44 -3.87
N THR A 112 -1.28 -7.12 -4.01
CA THR A 112 -0.46 -6.17 -3.24
C THR A 112 -0.83 -6.19 -1.75
N LEU A 113 -2.13 -6.22 -1.41
CA LEU A 113 -2.63 -6.33 -0.04
C LEU A 113 -2.20 -7.66 0.62
N ILE A 114 -2.40 -8.79 -0.08
CA ILE A 114 -2.02 -10.14 0.38
C ILE A 114 -0.52 -10.21 0.61
N ARG A 115 0.28 -9.71 -0.33
CA ARG A 115 1.73 -9.69 -0.20
C ARG A 115 2.18 -8.90 1.04
N CYS A 116 1.56 -7.73 1.27
CA CYS A 116 1.89 -6.90 2.42
C CYS A 116 1.61 -7.57 3.76
N HIS A 117 0.50 -8.32 3.86
CA HIS A 117 0.16 -9.12 5.03
C HIS A 117 1.13 -10.30 5.21
N ASN A 118 1.41 -11.04 4.14
CA ASN A 118 2.31 -12.19 4.18
C ASN A 118 3.74 -11.82 4.61
N GLU A 119 4.27 -10.70 4.09
CA GLU A 119 5.59 -10.17 4.46
C GLU A 119 5.64 -9.74 5.95
N ALA A 120 4.49 -9.42 6.56
CA ALA A 120 4.36 -9.11 7.99
C ALA A 120 3.96 -10.32 8.86
N HIS A 121 3.77 -11.51 8.25
CA HIS A 121 3.22 -12.70 8.90
C HIS A 121 1.87 -12.44 9.59
N LEU A 122 0.98 -11.69 8.92
CA LEU A 122 -0.38 -11.40 9.36
C LEU A 122 -1.41 -12.05 8.42
N SER A 123 -2.54 -12.45 8.98
CA SER A 123 -3.73 -12.94 8.30
C SER A 123 -4.68 -11.78 8.01
N ILE A 124 -5.14 -11.64 6.77
CA ILE A 124 -6.18 -10.67 6.42
C ILE A 124 -7.48 -10.96 7.19
N LYS A 125 -7.80 -12.23 7.42
CA LYS A 125 -9.08 -12.61 8.03
C LYS A 125 -9.09 -12.35 9.54
N ASP A 126 -7.95 -12.61 10.19
CA ASP A 126 -7.88 -12.68 11.65
C ASP A 126 -7.24 -11.43 12.25
N ASP A 127 -6.36 -10.74 11.51
CA ASP A 127 -5.55 -9.63 12.04
C ASP A 127 -5.92 -8.26 11.45
N LEU A 128 -6.62 -8.18 10.30
CA LEU A 128 -6.94 -6.90 9.65
C LEU A 128 -8.31 -6.38 10.09
N ASP A 129 -8.34 -5.22 10.74
CA ASP A 129 -9.59 -4.62 11.23
C ASP A 129 -10.26 -3.71 10.20
N PHE A 130 -9.47 -3.01 9.38
CA PHE A 130 -10.00 -2.03 8.46
C PHE A 130 -9.11 -1.80 7.24
N VAL A 131 -9.74 -1.50 6.09
CA VAL A 131 -9.02 -1.13 4.86
C VAL A 131 -9.46 0.24 4.38
N VAL A 132 -8.49 1.13 4.23
CA VAL A 132 -8.66 2.43 3.59
C VAL A 132 -8.22 2.31 2.14
N ARG A 133 -9.06 2.82 1.24
CA ARG A 133 -8.83 2.79 -0.21
C ARG A 133 -8.62 4.21 -0.69
N SER A 134 -7.61 4.41 -1.52
CA SER A 134 -7.29 5.70 -2.11
C SER A 134 -6.85 5.53 -3.56
N THR A 135 -7.03 6.59 -4.35
CA THR A 135 -6.56 6.64 -5.73
C THR A 135 -5.82 7.95 -5.99
N GLY A 136 -4.66 7.83 -6.61
CA GLY A 136 -3.92 8.94 -7.23
C GLY A 136 -4.02 8.93 -8.76
N VAL A 137 -4.85 8.05 -9.33
CA VAL A 137 -5.02 7.92 -10.78
C VAL A 137 -5.95 9.01 -11.29
N VAL A 138 -5.34 10.10 -11.74
CA VAL A 138 -6.04 11.29 -12.27
C VAL A 138 -5.73 11.51 -13.76
N ALA A 139 -4.66 10.90 -14.28
CA ALA A 139 -4.08 11.30 -15.56
C ALA A 139 -4.72 10.63 -16.80
N ALA A 140 -5.56 9.62 -16.63
CA ALA A 140 -6.09 8.80 -17.73
C ALA A 140 -7.58 8.44 -17.60
N MET A 141 -8.31 9.13 -16.72
CA MET A 141 -9.76 8.96 -16.53
C MET A 141 -10.45 10.21 -17.06
N ASP A 142 -11.16 10.08 -18.18
CA ASP A 142 -11.78 11.21 -18.89
C ASP A 142 -13.26 11.40 -18.53
N SER A 143 -13.85 10.45 -17.79
CA SER A 143 -15.26 10.47 -17.42
C SER A 143 -15.56 9.99 -15.99
N PRO A 144 -16.65 10.47 -15.37
CA PRO A 144 -17.09 9.99 -14.06
C PRO A 144 -17.35 8.48 -14.00
N ASP A 145 -17.79 7.87 -15.11
CA ASP A 145 -18.08 6.43 -15.17
C ASP A 145 -16.81 5.60 -15.02
N GLN A 146 -15.71 6.01 -15.69
CA GLN A 146 -14.40 5.36 -15.56
C GLN A 146 -13.85 5.49 -14.12
N VAL A 147 -14.05 6.64 -13.48
CA VAL A 147 -13.70 6.82 -12.06
C VAL A 147 -14.53 5.89 -11.18
N GLY A 148 -15.83 5.75 -11.46
CA GLY A 148 -16.71 4.82 -10.77
C GLY A 148 -16.23 3.37 -10.87
N ASP A 149 -15.87 2.93 -12.08
CA ASP A 149 -15.34 1.59 -12.32
C ASP A 149 -14.02 1.34 -11.59
N PHE A 150 -13.16 2.36 -11.54
CA PHE A 150 -11.91 2.30 -10.77
C PHE A 150 -12.16 2.18 -9.27
N VAL A 151 -13.09 2.97 -8.72
CA VAL A 151 -13.46 2.91 -7.30
C VAL A 151 -14.03 1.53 -6.94
N ILE A 152 -14.86 0.95 -7.81
CA ILE A 152 -15.38 -0.41 -7.62
C ILE A 152 -14.25 -1.44 -7.68
N ALA A 153 -13.30 -1.31 -8.62
CA ALA A 153 -12.16 -2.21 -8.72
C ALA A 153 -11.27 -2.17 -7.46
N LEU A 154 -10.94 -0.97 -6.99
CA LEU A 154 -10.23 -0.78 -5.71
C LEU A 154 -11.02 -1.39 -4.54
N ALA A 155 -12.34 -1.23 -4.57
CA ALA A 155 -13.20 -1.77 -3.52
C ALA A 155 -13.14 -3.29 -3.47
N ASN A 156 -13.30 -3.95 -4.62
CA ASN A 156 -13.25 -5.41 -4.74
C ASN A 156 -11.86 -5.98 -4.44
N GLY A 157 -10.80 -5.27 -4.80
CA GLY A 157 -9.42 -5.71 -4.55
C GLY A 157 -9.05 -5.72 -3.07
N CYS A 158 -9.75 -4.94 -2.25
CA CYS A 158 -9.51 -4.88 -0.81
C CYS A 158 -10.24 -5.97 0.00
N LEU A 159 -10.82 -6.97 -0.68
CA LEU A 159 -11.53 -8.13 -0.13
C LEU A 159 -12.73 -7.73 0.74
#